data_AF-A0A101I8U7-F1
#
_entry.id   AF-A0A101I8U7-F1
#
_cell.length_a   1.000
_cell.length_b   1.000
_cell.length_c   1.000
_cell.angle_alpha   90.00
_cell.angle_beta   90.00
_cell.angle_gamma   90.00
#
_symmetry.space_group_name_H-M   'P 1'
#
loop_
_entity.id
_entity.type
_entity.pdbx_description
1 polymer ?
#
loop_
_entity_poly.entity_id
_entity_poly.type
_entity_poly.pdbx_seq_one_letter_code
_entity_poly.pdbx_strand_id
1 'polypeptide(L)'
;MKASKVCLLFIFVIVVGASFACTTLIVTKGASADGSMIVAHSDDNDLADQRIVYVPAQDHEPGSFRPVYCTAVAIGEFPQYNSFIYPRIVSDRAPAYDTSGYPASIPIGMIPQVAHTYAYFDGSYGIMNEHQLMFGECTNGAKVQIGPEPGRRIFYSSELSRVALERCKTAREAVEMIGFLIEEYGYYGTGETLPVADPNEAWIIEMAPSPEGTGGLWAAKKVPDGEVFVAANQFRIREIDPEDPDILFGKTLHEVVEKFGWWNPEDGLLDWLRTVSLGEYNHPYYSLRRVWRLFSLISPSLNFSPWVEDGFTREYPFSIKPDRRLSANDVMNLYRDHYEGTEFDLTKGIAAGPFGYPDRFYGPYDGQGDVGDPSRQLEGAWERPVSVTYCGYTFVCQGREWLPDPIGGIMWLGLDKPADTCFIPFYAGVSNLPDSVQVCDTSNFSRDSAWWAFNFVSNWAALKYSYMHEEIRLMQQKYEALSLSRLPEIEASAATILPTKPRAAADYLARFCSRNSQEIVQAWWEFSEYLIVKYNDGFISDKGNLAQPTGYPKEWLDKTNWSEGPTSYEKK
;
A
#
# COMPACT_ATOMS: atom_id res chain seq x y z
N MET A 1 18.67 -2.38 62.64
CA MET A 1 18.23 -1.45 61.58
C MET A 1 18.32 -2.17 60.26
N LYS A 2 17.18 -2.53 59.67
CA LYS A 2 17.09 -3.31 58.42
C LYS A 2 17.22 -2.35 57.23
N ALA A 3 18.14 -2.65 56.32
CA ALA A 3 18.33 -1.93 55.08
C ALA A 3 17.15 -2.18 54.12
N SER A 4 16.50 -1.10 53.68
CA SER A 4 15.41 -1.16 52.71
C SER A 4 15.99 -1.21 51.30
N LYS A 5 15.69 -2.28 50.55
CA LYS A 5 16.00 -2.39 49.13
C LYS A 5 14.95 -1.61 48.35
N VAL A 6 15.36 -0.51 47.72
CA VAL A 6 14.55 0.19 46.72
C VAL A 6 14.54 -0.68 45.46
N CYS A 7 13.36 -1.22 45.12
CA CYS A 7 13.13 -1.94 43.88
C CYS A 7 12.77 -0.88 42.83
N LEU A 8 13.68 -0.63 41.88
CA LEU A 8 13.38 0.17 40.69
C LEU A 8 12.45 -0.65 39.80
N LEU A 9 11.18 -0.27 39.78
CA LEU A 9 10.19 -0.79 38.85
C LEU A 9 10.51 -0.18 37.47
N PHE A 10 11.09 -0.97 36.57
CA PHE A 10 11.15 -0.61 35.15
C PHE A 10 9.72 -0.67 34.61
N ILE A 11 9.10 0.49 34.43
CA ILE A 11 7.88 0.62 33.64
C ILE A 11 8.30 0.37 32.19
N PHE A 12 8.03 -0.83 31.68
CA PHE A 12 7.98 -1.06 30.24
C PHE A 12 6.82 -0.21 29.71
N VAL A 13 7.14 0.93 29.11
CA VAL A 13 6.20 1.59 28.21
C VAL A 13 6.06 0.64 27.03
N ILE A 14 4.91 -0.03 26.93
CA ILE A 14 4.50 -0.71 25.71
C ILE A 14 4.29 0.42 24.71
N VAL A 15 5.30 0.68 23.89
CA VAL A 15 5.13 1.49 22.68
C VAL A 15 4.20 0.66 21.80
N VAL A 16 2.98 1.14 21.58
CA VAL A 16 2.10 0.61 20.55
C VAL A 16 2.83 0.85 19.24
N GLY A 17 3.39 -0.20 18.65
CA GLY A 17 3.97 -0.12 17.32
C GLY A 17 2.84 0.09 16.33
N ALA A 18 3.02 1.05 15.40
CA ALA A 18 2.18 1.11 14.21
C ALA A 18 2.29 -0.24 13.47
N SER A 19 1.15 -0.73 12.96
CA SER A 19 1.12 -1.90 12.09
C SER A 19 1.16 -1.41 10.65
N PHE A 20 2.23 -1.75 9.93
CA PHE A 20 2.42 -1.49 8.51
C PHE A 20 2.06 -2.74 7.71
N ALA A 21 0.87 -2.73 7.11
CA ALA A 21 0.40 -3.89 6.36
C ALA A 21 -0.23 -3.45 5.05
N CYS A 22 -0.28 -4.34 4.06
CA CYS A 22 -0.46 -3.92 2.68
C CYS A 22 -1.19 -4.98 1.88
N THR A 23 -1.90 -4.59 0.83
CA THR A 23 -2.39 -5.51 -0.21
C THR A 23 -1.93 -5.01 -1.57
N THR A 24 -1.30 -5.85 -2.37
CA THR A 24 -0.76 -5.47 -3.68
C THR A 24 -1.12 -6.48 -4.76
N LEU A 25 -1.26 -6.01 -6.00
CA LEU A 25 -1.53 -6.86 -7.15
C LEU A 25 -0.87 -6.34 -8.42
N ILE A 26 -0.67 -7.25 -9.38
CA ILE A 26 -0.30 -6.93 -10.76
C ILE A 26 -1.37 -7.49 -11.69
N VAL A 27 -1.84 -6.69 -12.64
CA VAL A 27 -2.57 -7.16 -13.82
C VAL A 27 -1.67 -6.99 -15.03
N THR A 28 -1.27 -8.10 -15.65
CA THR A 28 -0.46 -8.08 -16.88
C THR A 28 -1.25 -7.60 -18.09
N LYS A 29 -0.57 -7.16 -19.15
CA LYS A 29 -1.22 -6.61 -20.35
C LYS A 29 -2.24 -7.54 -21.00
N GLY A 30 -2.00 -8.85 -21.01
CA GLY A 30 -2.95 -9.83 -21.54
C GLY A 30 -4.21 -9.99 -20.67
N ALA A 31 -4.11 -9.66 -19.39
CA ALA A 31 -5.19 -9.70 -18.39
C ALA A 31 -5.95 -8.38 -18.28
N SER A 32 -5.40 -7.27 -18.77
CA SER A 32 -6.08 -5.97 -18.71
C SER A 32 -7.00 -5.73 -19.91
N ALA A 33 -8.03 -4.91 -19.71
CA ALA A 33 -9.08 -4.67 -20.70
C ALA A 33 -8.59 -3.88 -21.92
N ASP A 34 -7.61 -3.00 -21.73
CA ASP A 34 -7.05 -2.11 -22.75
C ASP A 34 -5.63 -2.50 -23.20
N GLY A 35 -5.03 -3.54 -22.61
CA GLY A 35 -3.66 -3.95 -22.90
C GLY A 35 -2.59 -3.22 -22.08
N SER A 36 -2.97 -2.44 -21.07
CA SER A 36 -2.02 -1.81 -20.14
C SER A 36 -1.45 -2.80 -19.11
N MET A 37 -0.25 -2.53 -18.62
CA MET A 37 0.26 -3.13 -17.39
C MET A 37 -0.30 -2.34 -16.20
N ILE A 38 -0.78 -3.02 -15.15
CA ILE A 38 -1.26 -2.36 -13.93
C ILE A 38 -0.54 -2.92 -12.70
N VAL A 39 -0.07 -2.04 -11.83
CA VAL A 39 0.41 -2.36 -10.48
C VAL A 39 -0.43 -1.57 -9.49
N ALA A 40 -0.94 -2.21 -8.45
CA ALA A 40 -1.76 -1.54 -7.44
C ALA A 40 -1.35 -1.91 -6.02
N HIS A 41 -1.59 -1.00 -5.09
CA HIS A 41 -1.25 -1.17 -3.68
C HIS A 41 -2.17 -0.31 -2.78
N SER A 42 -2.60 -0.84 -1.63
CA SER A 42 -3.08 -0.11 -0.45
C SER A 42 -2.00 -0.06 0.64
N ASP A 43 -1.44 1.14 0.89
CA ASP A 43 -0.42 1.37 1.91
C ASP A 43 -1.11 1.60 3.26
N ASP A 44 -1.21 0.55 4.08
CA ASP A 44 -1.90 0.58 5.36
C ASP A 44 -0.91 0.81 6.50
N ASN A 45 -0.52 2.08 6.65
CA ASN A 45 0.57 2.54 7.51
C ASN A 45 0.15 3.52 8.63
N ASP A 46 -1.15 3.58 8.96
CA ASP A 46 -1.71 4.46 9.99
C ASP A 46 -1.40 5.95 9.73
N LEU A 47 -1.52 6.83 10.72
CA LEU A 47 -1.20 8.27 10.68
C LEU A 47 0.30 8.59 10.38
N ALA A 48 0.99 7.77 9.61
CA ALA A 48 2.33 8.04 9.08
C ALA A 48 2.35 9.19 8.06
N ASP A 49 3.47 9.37 7.38
CA ASP A 49 3.67 10.42 6.40
C ASP A 49 2.93 10.18 5.08
N GLN A 50 1.72 10.74 4.97
CA GLN A 50 0.80 10.56 3.84
C GLN A 50 1.09 11.43 2.61
N ARG A 51 2.25 12.10 2.56
CA ARG A 51 2.62 12.95 1.43
C ARG A 51 3.00 12.10 0.21
N ILE A 52 2.44 12.41 -0.95
CA ILE A 52 2.94 11.91 -2.22
C ILE A 52 3.83 12.98 -2.84
N VAL A 53 5.12 12.69 -2.95
CA VAL A 53 6.15 13.65 -3.34
C VAL A 53 6.54 13.43 -4.80
N TYR A 54 6.62 14.50 -5.57
CA TYR A 54 7.28 14.47 -6.88
C TYR A 54 8.78 14.74 -6.71
N VAL A 55 9.59 13.74 -7.07
CA VAL A 55 11.05 13.86 -7.11
C VAL A 55 11.47 14.15 -8.55
N PRO A 56 12.08 15.32 -8.84
CA PRO A 56 12.46 15.68 -10.19
C PRO A 56 13.67 14.88 -10.68
N ALA A 57 13.79 14.72 -12.00
CA ALA A 57 15.01 14.27 -12.65
C ALA A 57 16.17 15.25 -12.35
N GLN A 58 17.38 14.72 -12.18
CA GLN A 58 18.54 15.51 -11.78
C GLN A 58 19.81 15.01 -12.48
N ASP A 59 20.68 15.95 -12.86
CA ASP A 59 22.04 15.66 -13.28
C ASP A 59 22.99 15.81 -12.10
N HIS A 60 24.00 14.94 -12.02
CA HIS A 60 24.93 14.89 -10.90
C HIS A 60 26.38 14.97 -11.35
N GLU A 61 27.21 15.60 -10.54
CA GLU A 61 28.64 15.74 -10.82
C GLU A 61 29.36 14.37 -10.84
N PRO A 62 30.32 14.14 -11.75
CA PRO A 62 31.09 12.91 -11.80
C PRO A 62 31.79 12.60 -10.47
N GLY A 63 31.65 11.36 -9.99
CA GLY A 63 32.26 10.91 -8.74
C GLY A 63 31.55 11.37 -7.46
N SER A 64 30.38 12.01 -7.59
CA SER A 64 29.51 12.29 -6.46
C SER A 64 28.89 11.01 -5.87
N PHE A 65 28.25 11.15 -4.70
CA PHE A 65 27.65 10.04 -3.97
C PHE A 65 26.20 10.36 -3.62
N ARG A 66 25.36 9.33 -3.64
CA ARG A 66 23.93 9.39 -3.32
C ARG A 66 23.71 8.90 -1.88
N PRO A 67 23.16 9.73 -0.97
CA PRO A 67 22.89 9.32 0.40
C PRO A 67 21.78 8.28 0.48
N VAL A 68 21.92 7.30 1.36
CA VAL A 68 20.90 6.28 1.70
C VAL A 68 20.40 6.56 3.12
N TYR A 69 19.08 6.65 3.28
CA TYR A 69 18.44 6.96 4.56
C TYR A 69 17.74 5.72 5.13
N CYS A 70 17.73 5.60 6.46
CA CYS A 70 16.87 4.61 7.11
C CYS A 70 15.40 5.04 7.03
N THR A 71 14.49 4.09 7.22
CA THR A 71 13.05 4.40 7.34
C THR A 71 12.46 3.78 8.59
N ALA A 72 11.61 4.53 9.30
CA ALA A 72 10.99 4.07 10.53
C ALA A 72 9.96 2.95 10.30
N VAL A 73 9.38 2.85 9.09
CA VAL A 73 8.40 1.79 8.77
C VAL A 73 9.03 0.40 8.73
N ALA A 74 10.36 0.30 8.63
CA ALA A 74 11.02 -1.00 8.55
C ALA A 74 10.85 -1.81 9.85
N ILE A 75 11.18 -1.21 11.00
CA ILE A 75 11.15 -1.86 12.33
C ILE A 75 10.98 -0.87 13.50
N GLY A 76 10.50 0.35 13.23
CA GLY A 76 10.38 1.44 14.21
C GLY A 76 11.38 2.58 14.00
N GLU A 77 11.23 3.64 14.79
CA GLU A 77 11.98 4.88 14.65
C GLU A 77 13.48 4.73 14.94
N PHE A 78 14.29 5.52 14.23
CA PHE A 78 15.73 5.61 14.44
C PHE A 78 16.15 7.06 14.73
N PRO A 79 16.01 7.52 16.00
CA PRO A 79 16.34 8.90 16.37
C PRO A 79 17.80 9.28 16.06
N GLN A 80 18.73 8.33 16.09
CA GLN A 80 20.13 8.56 15.72
C GLN A 80 20.33 8.92 14.24
N TYR A 81 19.33 8.64 13.39
CA TYR A 81 19.35 8.98 11.96
C TYR A 81 18.32 10.06 11.58
N ASN A 82 17.62 10.65 12.56
CA ASN A 82 16.45 11.52 12.31
C ASN A 82 15.44 10.86 11.34
N SER A 83 15.12 9.58 11.59
CA SER A 83 14.15 8.80 10.83
C SER A 83 12.99 8.44 11.74
N PHE A 84 11.82 9.02 11.46
CA PHE A 84 10.61 8.93 12.29
C PHE A 84 9.41 8.49 11.44
N ILE A 85 8.28 8.23 12.08
CA ILE A 85 7.02 7.96 11.37
C ILE A 85 6.55 9.20 10.58
N TYR A 86 6.75 10.40 11.16
CA TYR A 86 6.55 11.66 10.47
C TYR A 86 7.58 12.71 10.93
N PRO A 87 8.20 13.47 10.00
CA PRO A 87 8.28 13.18 8.56
C PRO A 87 9.13 11.94 8.31
N ARG A 88 8.79 11.18 7.24
CA ARG A 88 9.53 9.95 6.89
C ARG A 88 10.99 10.23 6.52
N ILE A 89 11.22 11.32 5.77
CA ILE A 89 12.53 11.77 5.30
C ILE A 89 12.52 13.30 5.23
N VAL A 90 13.61 13.94 5.67
CA VAL A 90 13.90 15.36 5.44
C VAL A 90 15.21 15.47 4.65
N SER A 91 15.11 15.87 3.38
CA SER A 91 16.25 15.93 2.45
C SER A 91 16.05 16.98 1.35
N ASP A 92 17.09 17.23 0.57
CA ASP A 92 17.08 18.12 -0.59
C ASP A 92 16.70 17.41 -1.91
N ARG A 93 16.31 16.13 -1.86
CA ARG A 93 15.91 15.36 -3.06
C ARG A 93 14.73 15.99 -3.81
N ALA A 94 13.82 16.62 -3.07
CA ALA A 94 12.64 17.30 -3.61
C ALA A 94 12.17 18.39 -2.65
N PRO A 95 11.55 19.49 -3.13
CA PRO A 95 11.05 20.56 -2.26
C PRO A 95 10.09 20.08 -1.17
N ALA A 96 9.23 19.09 -1.46
CA ALA A 96 8.25 18.59 -0.48
C ALA A 96 8.86 17.76 0.66
N TYR A 97 10.13 17.37 0.57
CA TYR A 97 10.86 16.77 1.70
C TYR A 97 11.37 17.80 2.70
N ASP A 98 11.44 19.09 2.33
CA ASP A 98 11.82 20.16 3.26
C ASP A 98 10.67 20.42 4.24
N THR A 99 10.70 19.72 5.37
CA THR A 99 9.65 19.78 6.39
C THR A 99 10.05 20.80 7.45
N SER A 100 9.41 21.97 7.40
CA SER A 100 9.75 23.09 8.29
C SER A 100 9.74 22.69 9.76
N GLY A 101 10.80 23.02 10.48
CA GLY A 101 10.94 22.73 11.92
C GLY A 101 11.53 21.35 12.25
N TYR A 102 11.75 20.49 11.26
CA TYR A 102 12.37 19.18 11.46
C TYR A 102 13.84 19.18 11.03
N PRO A 103 14.72 18.44 11.74
CA PRO A 103 16.12 18.32 11.33
C PRO A 103 16.26 17.46 10.07
N ALA A 104 17.30 17.73 9.27
CA ALA A 104 17.63 16.89 8.13
C ALA A 104 17.87 15.43 8.56
N SER A 105 17.39 14.48 7.75
CA SER A 105 17.68 13.07 7.93
C SER A 105 19.18 12.81 7.78
N ILE A 106 19.73 11.93 8.61
CA ILE A 106 21.16 11.59 8.60
C ILE A 106 21.31 10.31 7.77
N PRO A 107 22.13 10.32 6.69
CA PRO A 107 22.35 9.12 5.89
C PRO A 107 22.99 8.01 6.72
N ILE A 108 22.51 6.78 6.54
CA ILE A 108 23.17 5.59 7.10
C ILE A 108 24.35 5.14 6.25
N GLY A 109 24.33 5.45 4.96
CA GLY A 109 25.36 5.06 4.01
C GLY A 109 25.30 5.91 2.75
N MET A 110 26.25 5.65 1.86
CA MET A 110 26.39 6.34 0.59
C MET A 110 26.63 5.30 -0.50
N ILE A 111 26.06 5.51 -1.69
CA ILE A 111 26.37 4.73 -2.90
C ILE A 111 26.93 5.65 -3.99
N PRO A 112 27.73 5.14 -4.94
CA PRO A 112 28.16 5.93 -6.10
C PRO A 112 26.95 6.52 -6.82
N GLN A 113 27.04 7.80 -7.18
CA GLN A 113 25.99 8.48 -7.92
C GLN A 113 26.13 8.26 -9.43
N VAL A 114 25.00 8.20 -10.13
CA VAL A 114 24.94 8.15 -11.59
C VAL A 114 24.86 9.56 -12.17
N ALA A 115 25.29 9.74 -13.43
CA ALA A 115 25.31 11.08 -14.05
C ALA A 115 23.92 11.72 -14.17
N HIS A 116 22.87 10.92 -14.31
CA HIS A 116 21.49 11.37 -14.46
C HIS A 116 20.55 10.43 -13.71
N THR A 117 19.61 11.00 -12.97
CA THR A 117 18.51 10.27 -12.32
C THR A 117 17.16 10.70 -12.89
N TYR A 118 16.23 9.77 -13.01
CA TYR A 118 14.88 10.02 -13.53
C TYR A 118 13.95 10.65 -12.51
N ALA A 119 12.90 11.33 -12.99
CA ALA A 119 11.80 11.82 -12.17
C ALA A 119 10.87 10.68 -11.74
N TYR A 120 10.33 10.75 -10.52
CA TYR A 120 9.41 9.74 -10.00
C TYR A 120 8.46 10.27 -8.92
N PHE A 121 7.39 9.52 -8.68
CA PHE A 121 6.48 9.70 -7.55
C PHE A 121 6.94 8.87 -6.36
N ASP A 122 6.93 9.47 -5.17
CA ASP A 122 7.34 8.85 -3.92
C ASP A 122 6.26 8.93 -2.85
N GLY A 123 6.04 7.82 -2.15
CA GLY A 123 5.28 7.72 -0.90
C GLY A 123 6.15 7.10 0.19
N SER A 124 5.63 6.11 0.92
CA SER A 124 6.43 5.30 1.85
C SER A 124 7.62 4.63 1.16
N TYR A 125 7.50 4.40 -0.14
CA TYR A 125 8.53 3.90 -1.07
C TYR A 125 8.32 4.52 -2.46
N GLY A 126 9.22 4.23 -3.41
CA GLY A 126 9.09 4.73 -4.78
C GLY A 126 7.92 4.09 -5.54
N ILE A 127 7.05 4.87 -6.18
CA ILE A 127 5.78 4.39 -6.77
C ILE A 127 5.86 4.18 -8.29
N MET A 128 6.24 5.20 -9.05
CA MET A 128 6.33 5.16 -10.52
C MET A 128 7.30 6.22 -11.03
N ASN A 129 8.14 5.93 -12.03
CA ASN A 129 8.99 6.92 -12.70
C ASN A 129 8.47 7.36 -14.07
N GLU A 130 9.12 8.38 -14.64
CA GLU A 130 8.79 8.95 -15.95
C GLU A 130 8.94 7.97 -17.14
N HIS A 131 9.46 6.77 -16.90
CA HIS A 131 9.59 5.66 -17.85
C HIS A 131 8.52 4.58 -17.68
N GLN A 132 7.47 4.85 -16.89
CA GLN A 132 6.38 3.91 -16.61
C GLN A 132 6.84 2.65 -15.86
N LEU A 133 8.02 2.66 -15.24
CA LEU A 133 8.42 1.64 -14.27
C LEU A 133 7.63 1.88 -12.99
N MET A 134 6.96 0.84 -12.50
CA MET A 134 6.00 0.88 -11.42
C MET A 134 6.37 -0.12 -10.34
N PHE A 135 6.11 0.26 -9.10
CA PHE A 135 6.26 -0.59 -7.93
C PHE A 135 4.94 -0.69 -7.16
N GLY A 136 4.70 -1.85 -6.56
CA GLY A 136 3.87 -2.03 -5.38
C GLY A 136 4.75 -2.48 -4.23
N GLU A 137 4.17 -2.70 -3.06
CA GLU A 137 4.91 -3.23 -1.90
C GLU A 137 3.96 -4.04 -1.01
N CYS A 138 4.54 -5.01 -0.30
CA CYS A 138 3.87 -5.71 0.77
C CYS A 138 4.86 -6.28 1.79
N THR A 139 4.71 -5.85 3.04
CA THR A 139 5.53 -6.28 4.16
C THR A 139 5.22 -7.73 4.55
N ASN A 140 6.25 -8.52 4.78
CA ASN A 140 6.16 -9.94 5.06
C ASN A 140 6.93 -10.36 6.30
N GLY A 141 6.43 -11.45 6.91
CA GLY A 141 7.12 -12.12 7.99
C GLY A 141 8.33 -12.90 7.52
N ALA A 142 9.52 -12.56 8.01
CA ALA A 142 10.76 -13.32 7.79
C ALA A 142 11.25 -13.94 9.11
N LYS A 143 12.01 -15.04 9.03
CA LYS A 143 12.64 -15.71 10.19
C LYS A 143 13.67 -14.84 10.91
N VAL A 144 14.25 -13.87 10.19
CA VAL A 144 15.26 -12.95 10.70
C VAL A 144 14.78 -11.53 10.48
N GLN A 145 14.86 -10.72 11.53
CA GLN A 145 14.61 -9.29 11.52
C GLN A 145 15.80 -8.62 12.21
N ILE A 146 16.56 -7.82 11.45
CA ILE A 146 17.79 -7.18 11.94
C ILE A 146 17.78 -5.70 11.60
N GLY A 147 18.19 -4.87 12.56
CA GLY A 147 18.20 -3.42 12.38
C GLY A 147 19.37 -2.92 11.54
N PRO A 148 19.27 -1.72 10.99
CA PRO A 148 20.25 -1.16 10.06
C PRO A 148 21.65 -0.97 10.69
N GLU A 149 22.72 -1.15 9.91
CA GLU A 149 24.12 -0.94 10.36
C GLU A 149 24.99 -0.33 9.24
N PRO A 150 25.60 0.86 9.47
CA PRO A 150 26.45 1.52 8.49
C PRO A 150 27.57 0.60 7.96
N GLY A 151 27.77 0.61 6.64
CA GLY A 151 28.80 -0.18 5.97
C GLY A 151 28.54 -1.69 5.92
N ARG A 152 27.36 -2.16 6.36
CA ARG A 152 27.01 -3.60 6.35
C ARG A 152 25.63 -3.91 5.81
N ARG A 153 24.62 -3.14 6.24
CA ARG A 153 23.23 -3.26 5.80
C ARG A 153 22.55 -1.90 5.88
N ILE A 154 22.50 -1.25 4.73
CA ILE A 154 22.02 0.13 4.62
C ILE A 154 20.71 0.25 3.83
N PHE A 155 20.26 -0.82 3.17
CA PHE A 155 19.04 -0.82 2.38
C PHE A 155 17.88 -1.54 3.07
N TYR A 156 16.69 -0.99 2.83
CA TYR A 156 15.40 -1.62 3.03
C TYR A 156 14.56 -1.36 1.77
N SER A 157 13.44 -2.05 1.59
CA SER A 157 12.64 -2.06 0.36
C SER A 157 12.29 -0.66 -0.16
N SER A 158 12.02 0.29 0.73
CA SER A 158 11.68 1.65 0.36
C SER A 158 12.81 2.42 -0.34
N GLU A 159 14.05 2.34 0.15
CA GLU A 159 15.20 2.96 -0.54
C GLU A 159 15.63 2.15 -1.77
N LEU A 160 15.42 0.83 -1.78
CA LEU A 160 15.70 -0.01 -2.95
C LEU A 160 14.84 0.38 -4.16
N SER A 161 13.53 0.53 -3.96
CA SER A 161 12.61 1.00 -5.01
C SER A 161 12.93 2.42 -5.48
N ARG A 162 13.30 3.34 -4.57
CA ARG A 162 13.73 4.71 -4.94
C ARG A 162 14.97 4.69 -5.82
N VAL A 163 16.01 3.95 -5.45
CA VAL A 163 17.23 3.85 -6.28
C VAL A 163 16.93 3.19 -7.63
N ALA A 164 16.06 2.18 -7.67
CA ALA A 164 15.63 1.58 -8.93
C ALA A 164 14.88 2.57 -9.82
N LEU A 165 13.92 3.35 -9.28
CA LEU A 165 13.20 4.36 -10.04
C LEU A 165 14.10 5.51 -10.50
N GLU A 166 15.13 5.87 -9.73
CA GLU A 166 16.14 6.86 -10.10
C GLU A 166 16.97 6.40 -11.32
N ARG A 167 17.14 5.09 -11.55
CA ARG A 167 18.22 4.56 -12.43
C ARG A 167 17.77 3.59 -13.52
N CYS A 168 16.61 2.97 -13.39
CA CYS A 168 16.12 1.91 -14.28
C CYS A 168 14.91 2.36 -15.10
N LYS A 169 14.72 1.75 -16.26
CA LYS A 169 13.54 1.99 -17.11
C LYS A 169 12.64 0.77 -17.21
N THR A 170 13.19 -0.42 -17.03
CA THR A 170 12.48 -1.68 -17.14
C THR A 170 12.40 -2.43 -15.81
N ALA A 171 11.42 -3.30 -15.68
CA ALA A 171 11.17 -4.10 -14.49
C ALA A 171 12.32 -5.08 -14.22
N ARG A 172 12.87 -5.70 -15.27
CA ARG A 172 14.03 -6.59 -15.13
C ARG A 172 15.29 -5.84 -14.68
N GLU A 173 15.60 -4.70 -15.28
CA GLU A 173 16.72 -3.85 -14.83
C GLU A 173 16.57 -3.48 -13.35
N ALA A 174 15.34 -3.16 -12.93
CA ALA A 174 15.05 -2.82 -11.55
C ALA A 174 15.25 -4.00 -10.59
N VAL A 175 14.77 -5.20 -10.94
CA VAL A 175 14.99 -6.43 -10.15
C VAL A 175 16.48 -6.75 -10.01
N GLU A 176 17.23 -6.69 -11.12
CA GLU A 176 18.68 -6.92 -11.11
C GLU A 176 19.42 -5.86 -10.29
N MET A 177 19.02 -4.60 -10.38
CA MET A 177 19.59 -3.52 -9.59
C MET A 177 19.32 -3.71 -8.10
N ILE A 178 18.09 -4.04 -7.73
CA ILE A 178 17.73 -4.30 -6.33
C ILE A 178 18.53 -5.49 -5.80
N GLY A 179 18.62 -6.59 -6.55
CA GLY A 179 19.42 -7.75 -6.19
C GLY A 179 20.89 -7.39 -5.97
N PHE A 180 21.49 -6.60 -6.86
CA PHE A 180 22.85 -6.08 -6.70
C PHE A 180 23.01 -5.24 -5.42
N LEU A 181 22.09 -4.32 -5.14
CA LEU A 181 22.17 -3.47 -3.95
C LEU A 181 22.05 -4.28 -2.66
N ILE A 182 21.20 -5.30 -2.64
CA ILE A 182 21.07 -6.23 -1.50
C ILE A 182 22.37 -7.01 -1.29
N GLU A 183 22.97 -7.53 -2.36
CA GLU A 183 24.24 -8.28 -2.29
C GLU A 183 25.40 -7.41 -1.81
N GLU A 184 25.54 -6.20 -2.36
CA GLU A 184 26.69 -5.32 -2.12
C GLU A 184 26.60 -4.54 -0.81
N TYR A 185 25.41 -4.02 -0.49
CA TYR A 185 25.23 -3.04 0.59
C TYR A 185 24.37 -3.54 1.74
N GLY A 186 23.77 -4.73 1.59
CA GLY A 186 23.02 -5.43 2.61
C GLY A 186 21.62 -4.89 2.86
N TYR A 187 20.77 -5.78 3.36
CA TYR A 187 19.36 -5.58 3.60
C TYR A 187 19.04 -5.70 5.10
N TYR A 188 18.31 -4.73 5.63
CA TYR A 188 17.83 -4.71 7.02
C TYR A 188 16.30 -4.69 7.05
N GLY A 189 15.71 -4.92 8.22
CA GLY A 189 14.29 -4.74 8.45
C GLY A 189 13.46 -6.02 8.42
N THR A 190 12.21 -5.93 7.97
CA THR A 190 11.27 -7.03 7.71
C THR A 190 11.54 -7.72 6.38
N GLY A 191 10.87 -8.85 6.14
CA GLY A 191 10.78 -9.42 4.80
C GLY A 191 9.83 -8.58 3.94
N GLU A 192 10.03 -8.55 2.63
CA GLU A 192 9.29 -7.65 1.74
C GLU A 192 9.01 -8.30 0.38
N THR A 193 7.83 -8.05 -0.18
CA THR A 193 7.47 -8.36 -1.56
C THR A 193 7.29 -7.06 -2.31
N LEU A 194 8.07 -6.85 -3.36
CA LEU A 194 7.89 -5.75 -4.32
C LEU A 194 7.40 -6.31 -5.65
N PRO A 195 6.14 -6.08 -6.02
CA PRO A 195 5.72 -6.18 -7.41
C PRO A 195 6.35 -5.04 -8.23
N VAL A 196 7.04 -5.40 -9.31
CA VAL A 196 7.79 -4.48 -10.18
C VAL A 196 7.34 -4.70 -11.61
N ALA A 197 6.83 -3.67 -12.27
CA ALA A 197 6.38 -3.82 -13.65
C ALA A 197 6.68 -2.59 -14.50
N ASP A 198 6.88 -2.83 -15.79
CA ASP A 198 6.91 -1.80 -16.83
C ASP A 198 5.81 -2.13 -17.86
N PRO A 199 5.61 -1.34 -18.92
CA PRO A 199 4.56 -1.61 -19.91
C PRO A 199 4.65 -2.99 -20.61
N ASN A 200 5.79 -3.68 -20.54
CA ASN A 200 6.06 -4.91 -21.27
C ASN A 200 6.06 -6.16 -20.37
N GLU A 201 6.68 -6.09 -19.20
CA GLU A 201 6.81 -7.24 -18.30
C GLU A 201 6.66 -6.89 -16.81
N ALA A 202 6.36 -7.92 -16.03
CA ALA A 202 6.11 -7.83 -14.60
C ALA A 202 6.87 -8.91 -13.84
N TRP A 203 7.42 -8.53 -12.70
CA TRP A 203 8.21 -9.35 -11.81
C TRP A 203 7.76 -9.15 -10.36
N ILE A 204 7.83 -10.20 -9.57
CA ILE A 204 7.70 -10.11 -8.12
C ILE A 204 9.09 -10.39 -7.55
N ILE A 205 9.69 -9.43 -6.84
CA ILE A 205 10.92 -9.66 -6.07
C ILE A 205 10.59 -9.71 -4.59
N GLU A 206 10.99 -10.79 -3.94
CA GLU A 206 10.84 -11.03 -2.52
C GLU A 206 12.21 -11.03 -1.87
N MET A 207 12.31 -10.40 -0.70
CA MET A 207 13.58 -10.24 0.01
C MET A 207 13.42 -10.41 1.51
N ALA A 208 14.48 -10.86 2.16
CA ALA A 208 14.55 -11.06 3.60
C ALA A 208 15.96 -10.76 4.11
N PRO A 209 16.13 -10.33 5.37
CA PRO A 209 17.45 -10.18 5.94
C PRO A 209 18.19 -11.53 6.03
N SER A 210 19.50 -11.50 5.82
CA SER A 210 20.34 -12.69 5.91
C SER A 210 20.67 -13.02 7.38
N PRO A 211 20.66 -14.30 7.79
CA PRO A 211 21.13 -14.71 9.11
C PRO A 211 22.62 -14.46 9.34
N GLU A 212 23.40 -14.15 8.29
CA GLU A 212 24.80 -13.72 8.43
C GLU A 212 24.96 -12.30 8.97
N GLY A 213 23.89 -11.50 8.98
CA GLY A 213 23.91 -10.09 9.40
C GLY A 213 24.53 -9.12 8.40
N THR A 214 24.91 -9.61 7.21
CA THR A 214 25.41 -8.86 6.04
C THR A 214 24.76 -9.39 4.77
N GLY A 215 24.74 -8.59 3.70
CA GLY A 215 24.03 -8.94 2.47
C GLY A 215 22.52 -9.03 2.72
N GLY A 216 21.82 -9.88 1.98
CA GLY A 216 20.42 -10.21 2.18
C GLY A 216 20.04 -11.40 1.30
N LEU A 217 18.89 -11.99 1.58
CA LEU A 217 18.32 -13.06 0.77
C LEU A 217 17.28 -12.44 -0.16
N TRP A 218 17.27 -12.83 -1.42
CA TRP A 218 16.23 -12.41 -2.35
C TRP A 218 15.99 -13.45 -3.45
N ALA A 219 14.76 -13.48 -3.93
CA ALA A 219 14.32 -14.25 -5.08
C ALA A 219 13.30 -13.41 -5.87
N ALA A 220 13.24 -13.59 -7.18
CA ALA A 220 12.27 -12.93 -8.03
C ALA A 220 11.70 -13.89 -9.06
N LYS A 221 10.41 -13.71 -9.37
CA LYS A 221 9.69 -14.51 -10.36
C LYS A 221 8.88 -13.64 -11.30
N LYS A 222 8.95 -13.92 -12.60
CA LYS A 222 8.14 -13.24 -13.62
C LYS A 222 6.67 -13.61 -13.49
N VAL A 223 5.78 -12.62 -13.62
CA VAL A 223 4.34 -12.87 -13.74
C VAL A 223 4.00 -13.19 -15.20
N PRO A 224 3.38 -14.33 -15.50
CA PRO A 224 3.00 -14.68 -16.87
C PRO A 224 2.04 -13.65 -17.48
N ASP A 225 2.22 -13.32 -18.76
CA ASP A 225 1.29 -12.46 -19.47
C ASP A 225 -0.10 -13.12 -19.60
N GLY A 226 -1.16 -12.35 -19.40
CA GLY A 226 -2.53 -12.85 -19.31
C GLY A 226 -2.97 -13.24 -17.90
N GLU A 227 -2.13 -13.02 -16.89
CA GLU A 227 -2.42 -13.37 -15.50
C GLU A 227 -2.41 -12.16 -14.55
N VAL A 228 -3.00 -12.39 -13.37
CA VAL A 228 -3.08 -11.47 -12.25
C VAL A 228 -2.36 -12.11 -11.05
N PHE A 229 -1.41 -11.38 -10.49
CA PHE A 229 -0.74 -11.73 -9.23
C PHE A 229 -1.39 -10.96 -8.09
N VAL A 230 -1.54 -11.59 -6.92
CA VAL A 230 -2.01 -10.94 -5.69
C VAL A 230 -1.09 -11.35 -4.54
N ALA A 231 -0.63 -10.36 -3.78
CA ALA A 231 0.00 -10.55 -2.49
C ALA A 231 -0.74 -9.77 -1.40
N ALA A 232 -0.83 -10.42 -0.25
CA ALA A 232 -1.03 -9.79 1.04
C ALA A 232 0.24 -10.06 1.85
N ASN A 233 0.22 -9.80 3.16
CA ASN A 233 1.40 -9.85 4.03
C ASN A 233 1.91 -11.28 4.27
N GLN A 234 2.42 -11.91 3.22
CA GLN A 234 3.06 -13.21 3.17
C GLN A 234 3.76 -13.38 1.81
N PHE A 235 4.98 -13.90 1.83
CA PHE A 235 5.69 -14.30 0.61
C PHE A 235 4.88 -15.30 -0.25
N ARG A 236 5.00 -15.18 -1.56
CA ARG A 236 4.24 -15.94 -2.56
C ARG A 236 5.13 -16.83 -3.41
N ILE A 237 6.44 -16.56 -3.51
CA ILE A 237 7.36 -17.40 -4.28
C ILE A 237 7.60 -18.73 -3.54
N ARG A 238 7.55 -19.84 -4.28
CA ARG A 238 7.75 -21.21 -3.79
C ARG A 238 9.08 -21.75 -4.30
N GLU A 239 9.07 -22.74 -5.19
CA GLU A 239 10.28 -23.37 -5.69
C GLU A 239 11.16 -22.38 -6.46
N ILE A 240 12.45 -22.36 -6.11
CA ILE A 240 13.51 -21.70 -6.84
C ILE A 240 14.20 -22.73 -7.71
N ASP A 241 13.87 -22.74 -9.00
CA ASP A 241 14.54 -23.57 -10.01
C ASP A 241 15.61 -22.73 -10.72
N PRO A 242 16.91 -23.06 -10.56
CA PRO A 242 17.99 -22.33 -11.22
C PRO A 242 17.98 -22.39 -12.75
N GLU A 243 17.25 -23.35 -13.35
CA GLU A 243 17.15 -23.50 -14.80
C GLU A 243 15.94 -22.76 -15.38
N ASP A 244 15.05 -22.20 -14.54
CA ASP A 244 13.88 -21.43 -14.99
C ASP A 244 14.30 -20.00 -15.36
N PRO A 245 14.18 -19.59 -16.64
CA PRO A 245 14.55 -18.23 -17.07
C PRO A 245 13.65 -17.12 -16.51
N ASP A 246 12.50 -17.50 -15.95
CA ASP A 246 11.54 -16.62 -15.31
C ASP A 246 11.77 -16.54 -13.78
N ILE A 247 12.89 -17.08 -13.28
CA ILE A 247 13.34 -16.98 -11.90
C ILE A 247 14.73 -16.32 -11.82
N LEU A 248 14.89 -15.36 -10.91
CA LEU A 248 16.17 -14.76 -10.53
C LEU A 248 16.33 -14.90 -9.02
N PHE A 249 17.55 -15.04 -8.51
CA PHE A 249 17.79 -15.13 -7.07
C PHE A 249 19.20 -14.71 -6.70
N GLY A 250 19.40 -14.38 -5.41
CA GLY A 250 20.69 -13.97 -4.89
C GLY A 250 21.75 -15.07 -5.03
N LYS A 251 22.95 -14.70 -5.45
CA LYS A 251 24.04 -15.65 -5.75
C LYS A 251 24.43 -16.52 -4.55
N THR A 252 24.31 -15.96 -3.34
CA THR A 252 24.65 -16.64 -2.09
C THR A 252 23.45 -17.31 -1.42
N LEU A 253 22.25 -17.27 -2.02
CA LEU A 253 21.01 -17.76 -1.39
C LEU A 253 21.15 -19.20 -0.90
N HIS A 254 21.46 -20.13 -1.81
CA HIS A 254 21.55 -21.56 -1.50
C HIS A 254 22.66 -21.86 -0.49
N GLU A 255 23.84 -21.24 -0.64
CA GLU A 255 24.96 -21.41 0.29
C GLU A 255 24.59 -20.97 1.71
N VAL A 256 23.96 -19.81 1.84
CA VAL A 256 23.60 -19.25 3.15
C VAL A 256 22.51 -20.08 3.80
N VAL A 257 21.43 -20.44 3.08
CA VAL A 257 20.33 -21.19 3.70
C VAL A 257 20.73 -22.63 4.05
N GLU A 258 21.65 -23.25 3.30
CA GLU A 258 22.23 -24.55 3.63
C GLU A 258 23.11 -24.46 4.88
N LYS A 259 24.02 -23.47 4.93
CA LYS A 259 24.92 -23.24 6.07
C LYS A 259 24.17 -23.07 7.41
N PHE A 260 23.00 -22.45 7.39
CA PHE A 260 22.16 -22.25 8.57
C PHE A 260 21.13 -23.36 8.80
N GLY A 261 21.14 -24.42 7.99
CA GLY A 261 20.26 -25.57 8.12
C GLY A 261 18.78 -25.26 7.82
N TRP A 262 18.50 -24.24 7.01
CA TRP A 262 17.14 -23.86 6.61
C TRP A 262 16.65 -24.61 5.37
N TRP A 263 17.56 -25.24 4.63
CA TRP A 263 17.29 -26.08 3.47
C TRP A 263 18.43 -27.08 3.29
N ASN A 264 18.12 -28.27 2.76
CA ASN A 264 19.10 -29.28 2.37
C ASN A 264 18.90 -29.59 0.87
N PRO A 265 19.96 -29.54 0.02
CA PRO A 265 19.89 -29.94 -1.37
C PRO A 265 19.29 -31.34 -1.63
N GLU A 266 19.43 -32.27 -0.68
CA GLU A 266 18.85 -33.62 -0.78
C GLU A 266 17.31 -33.63 -0.71
N ASP A 267 16.68 -32.57 -0.18
CA ASP A 267 15.22 -32.43 -0.07
C ASP A 267 14.56 -31.90 -1.37
N GLY A 268 15.36 -31.60 -2.41
CA GLY A 268 14.89 -31.06 -3.68
C GLY A 268 15.07 -29.54 -3.81
N LEU A 269 14.30 -28.92 -4.71
CA LEU A 269 14.37 -27.46 -4.94
C LEU A 269 14.06 -26.68 -3.66
N LEU A 270 14.71 -25.52 -3.51
CA LEU A 270 14.48 -24.60 -2.39
C LEU A 270 13.06 -24.01 -2.48
N ASP A 271 12.23 -24.19 -1.46
CA ASP A 271 10.91 -23.55 -1.32
C ASP A 271 11.06 -22.23 -0.55
N TRP A 272 11.12 -21.11 -1.26
CA TRP A 272 11.46 -19.78 -0.75
C TRP A 272 10.64 -19.41 0.50
N LEU A 273 9.31 -19.44 0.41
CA LEU A 273 8.42 -19.14 1.52
C LEU A 273 8.74 -20.00 2.76
N ARG A 274 8.91 -21.31 2.62
CA ARG A 274 9.24 -22.20 3.76
C ARG A 274 10.64 -21.96 4.31
N THR A 275 11.58 -21.60 3.45
CA THR A 275 12.98 -21.38 3.81
C THR A 275 13.17 -20.09 4.59
N VAL A 276 12.57 -18.96 4.16
CA VAL A 276 12.85 -17.64 4.76
C VAL A 276 11.78 -17.15 5.74
N SER A 277 10.59 -17.78 5.78
CA SER A 277 9.46 -17.33 6.59
C SER A 277 8.93 -18.43 7.51
N LEU A 278 8.16 -18.01 8.51
CA LEU A 278 7.35 -18.91 9.33
C LEU A 278 5.92 -19.06 8.80
N GLY A 279 5.63 -18.53 7.61
CA GLY A 279 4.31 -18.55 7.00
C GLY A 279 3.48 -17.34 7.42
N GLU A 280 2.17 -17.55 7.58
CA GLU A 280 1.26 -16.52 8.08
C GLU A 280 1.54 -16.25 9.57
N TYR A 281 1.76 -14.99 9.95
CA TYR A 281 2.45 -14.66 11.21
C TYR A 281 1.63 -13.88 12.24
N ASN A 282 0.48 -13.29 11.87
CA ASN A 282 -0.37 -12.55 12.82
C ASN A 282 -1.42 -13.46 13.44
N HIS A 283 -2.28 -14.01 12.59
CA HIS A 283 -3.20 -15.08 12.91
C HIS A 283 -3.57 -15.79 11.60
N PRO A 284 -4.09 -17.03 11.66
CA PRO A 284 -4.65 -17.68 10.48
C PRO A 284 -5.62 -16.73 9.76
N TYR A 285 -5.47 -16.61 8.46
CA TYR A 285 -6.27 -15.78 7.56
C TYR A 285 -6.06 -14.26 7.62
N TYR A 286 -5.05 -13.74 8.33
CA TYR A 286 -4.67 -12.32 8.26
C TYR A 286 -4.30 -11.86 6.83
N SER A 287 -3.61 -12.73 6.08
CA SER A 287 -3.12 -12.47 4.72
C SER A 287 -3.89 -13.32 3.71
N LEU A 288 -4.06 -14.61 4.03
CA LEU A 288 -4.60 -15.58 3.09
C LEU A 288 -6.08 -15.34 2.72
N ARG A 289 -6.87 -14.71 3.61
CA ARG A 289 -8.25 -14.33 3.27
C ARG A 289 -8.32 -13.27 2.18
N ARG A 290 -7.42 -12.29 2.19
CA ARG A 290 -7.36 -11.22 1.18
C ARG A 290 -6.93 -11.77 -0.17
N VAL A 291 -5.92 -12.65 -0.19
CA VAL A 291 -5.50 -13.34 -1.42
C VAL A 291 -6.65 -14.14 -2.01
N TRP A 292 -7.32 -14.96 -1.20
CA TRP A 292 -8.51 -15.70 -1.61
C TRP A 292 -9.59 -14.78 -2.17
N ARG A 293 -9.93 -13.71 -1.43
CA ARG A 293 -11.03 -12.83 -1.80
C ARG A 293 -10.79 -12.16 -3.12
N LEU A 294 -9.60 -11.60 -3.34
CA LEU A 294 -9.26 -10.97 -4.61
C LEU A 294 -9.31 -12.01 -5.75
N PHE A 295 -8.74 -13.20 -5.56
CA PHE A 295 -8.89 -14.28 -6.55
C PHE A 295 -10.34 -14.68 -6.82
N SER A 296 -11.20 -14.71 -5.79
CA SER A 296 -12.62 -15.05 -5.92
C SER A 296 -13.42 -13.99 -6.69
N LEU A 297 -13.01 -12.72 -6.60
CA LEU A 297 -13.61 -11.61 -7.35
C LEU A 297 -13.11 -11.56 -8.80
N ILE A 298 -11.83 -11.87 -9.01
CA ILE A 298 -11.16 -11.83 -10.32
C ILE A 298 -11.54 -13.04 -11.19
N SER A 299 -11.57 -14.23 -10.60
CA SER A 299 -11.90 -15.49 -11.28
C SER A 299 -12.87 -16.35 -10.46
N PRO A 300 -14.14 -15.93 -10.32
CA PRO A 300 -15.17 -16.73 -9.66
C PRO A 300 -15.26 -18.18 -10.18
N SER A 301 -14.98 -18.42 -11.47
CA SER A 301 -15.05 -19.75 -12.09
C SER A 301 -14.06 -20.77 -11.50
N LEU A 302 -12.95 -20.30 -10.90
CA LEU A 302 -11.97 -21.17 -10.26
C LEU A 302 -12.46 -21.71 -8.91
N ASN A 303 -13.45 -21.05 -8.29
CA ASN A 303 -14.13 -21.49 -7.08
C ASN A 303 -13.16 -21.94 -5.97
N PHE A 304 -12.11 -21.14 -5.70
CA PHE A 304 -11.18 -21.41 -4.62
C PHE A 304 -11.90 -21.46 -3.27
N SER A 305 -11.54 -22.45 -2.46
CA SER A 305 -11.99 -22.53 -1.06
C SER A 305 -11.43 -21.34 -0.27
N PRO A 306 -12.22 -20.67 0.58
CA PRO A 306 -11.70 -19.71 1.56
C PRO A 306 -10.87 -20.37 2.67
N TRP A 307 -10.90 -21.71 2.76
CA TRP A 307 -10.28 -22.50 3.80
C TRP A 307 -9.10 -23.29 3.26
N VAL A 308 -7.98 -23.25 3.97
CA VAL A 308 -6.73 -23.95 3.66
C VAL A 308 -6.20 -24.71 4.86
N GLU A 309 -5.25 -25.63 4.63
CA GLU A 309 -4.67 -26.48 5.67
C GLU A 309 -3.78 -25.70 6.65
N ASP A 310 -2.86 -24.88 6.14
CA ASP A 310 -1.88 -24.15 6.95
C ASP A 310 -1.45 -22.82 6.32
N GLY A 311 -0.63 -22.07 7.05
CA GLY A 311 -0.02 -20.81 6.60
C GLY A 311 1.03 -20.99 5.49
N PHE A 312 1.28 -22.20 4.98
CA PHE A 312 2.16 -22.49 3.86
C PHE A 312 1.41 -23.11 2.68
N THR A 313 0.09 -22.86 2.61
CA THR A 313 -0.83 -23.40 1.60
C THR A 313 -0.31 -23.27 0.16
N ARG A 314 -0.69 -24.26 -0.66
CA ARG A 314 -0.46 -24.27 -2.11
C ARG A 314 -1.76 -24.10 -2.91
N GLU A 315 -2.88 -23.96 -2.22
CA GLU A 315 -4.22 -23.83 -2.84
C GLU A 315 -4.37 -22.54 -3.64
N TYR A 316 -3.68 -21.47 -3.22
CA TYR A 316 -3.66 -20.20 -3.95
C TYR A 316 -2.39 -20.12 -4.79
N PRO A 317 -2.46 -20.26 -6.13
CA PRO A 317 -1.29 -20.24 -7.00
C PRO A 317 -0.62 -18.86 -7.01
N PHE A 318 0.61 -18.80 -7.55
CA PHE A 318 1.36 -17.56 -7.69
C PHE A 318 0.55 -16.46 -8.40
N SER A 319 -0.07 -16.81 -9.52
CA SER A 319 -0.93 -15.94 -10.32
C SER A 319 -2.09 -16.73 -10.94
N ILE A 320 -3.14 -16.02 -11.40
CA ILE A 320 -4.32 -16.62 -12.03
C ILE A 320 -4.73 -15.89 -13.31
N LYS A 321 -5.38 -16.60 -14.24
CA LYS A 321 -6.05 -15.97 -15.38
C LYS A 321 -7.41 -15.43 -14.94
N PRO A 322 -7.73 -14.15 -15.21
CA PRO A 322 -9.01 -13.58 -14.82
C PRO A 322 -10.15 -14.12 -15.71
N ASP A 323 -11.35 -14.28 -15.16
CA ASP A 323 -12.53 -14.75 -15.94
C ASP A 323 -12.90 -13.76 -17.05
N ARG A 324 -12.63 -12.48 -16.80
CA ARG A 324 -12.72 -11.38 -17.76
C ARG A 324 -11.52 -10.47 -17.60
N ARG A 325 -11.12 -9.81 -18.68
CA ARG A 325 -10.09 -8.78 -18.58
C ARG A 325 -10.51 -7.62 -17.67
N LEU A 326 -9.55 -7.06 -16.96
CA LEU A 326 -9.76 -6.03 -15.93
C LEU A 326 -9.36 -4.65 -16.43
N SER A 327 -10.25 -3.66 -16.27
CA SER A 327 -9.88 -2.25 -16.44
C SER A 327 -9.20 -1.69 -15.18
N ALA A 328 -8.52 -0.55 -15.28
CA ALA A 328 -8.01 0.15 -14.11
C ALA A 328 -9.11 0.46 -13.08
N ASN A 329 -10.32 0.80 -13.54
CA ASN A 329 -11.48 1.02 -12.68
C ASN A 329 -11.96 -0.28 -12.00
N ASP A 330 -11.86 -1.44 -12.64
CA ASP A 330 -12.13 -2.71 -11.96
C ASP A 330 -11.15 -2.93 -10.81
N VAL A 331 -9.86 -2.67 -11.05
CA VAL A 331 -8.81 -2.77 -10.02
C VAL A 331 -9.06 -1.82 -8.86
N MET A 332 -9.41 -0.55 -9.11
CA MET A 332 -9.81 0.40 -8.07
C MET A 332 -10.94 -0.14 -7.19
N ASN A 333 -11.94 -0.79 -7.79
CA ASN A 333 -13.07 -1.34 -7.05
C ASN A 333 -12.73 -2.61 -6.26
N LEU A 334 -11.74 -3.41 -6.69
CA LEU A 334 -11.23 -4.54 -5.89
C LEU A 334 -10.69 -4.08 -4.54
N TYR A 335 -10.06 -2.91 -4.49
CA TYR A 335 -9.51 -2.35 -3.25
C TYR A 335 -10.57 -1.88 -2.27
N ARG A 336 -11.83 -1.72 -2.68
CA ARG A 336 -12.93 -1.24 -1.83
C ARG A 336 -13.60 -2.33 -0.99
N ASP A 337 -13.14 -3.57 -1.11
CA ASP A 337 -13.82 -4.76 -0.59
C ASP A 337 -13.55 -5.04 0.90
N HIS A 338 -14.61 -5.45 1.59
CA HIS A 338 -14.64 -5.94 2.98
C HIS A 338 -15.36 -7.30 3.07
N TYR A 339 -15.14 -8.15 2.07
CA TYR A 339 -15.72 -9.48 1.92
C TYR A 339 -17.22 -9.52 1.65
N GLU A 340 -17.78 -8.47 1.03
CA GLU A 340 -19.22 -8.33 0.80
C GLU A 340 -19.83 -9.55 0.08
N GLY A 341 -20.96 -10.04 0.60
CA GLY A 341 -21.68 -11.18 0.04
C GLY A 341 -21.09 -12.56 0.39
N THR A 342 -20.08 -12.63 1.25
CA THR A 342 -19.52 -13.89 1.77
C THR A 342 -19.92 -14.12 3.22
N GLU A 343 -19.53 -15.26 3.81
CA GLU A 343 -19.70 -15.49 5.25
C GLU A 343 -18.84 -14.56 6.13
N PHE A 344 -17.84 -13.89 5.54
CA PHE A 344 -16.91 -12.97 6.20
C PHE A 344 -17.31 -11.50 6.02
N ASP A 345 -18.47 -11.22 5.42
CA ASP A 345 -18.93 -9.86 5.09
C ASP A 345 -18.98 -8.96 6.33
N LEU A 346 -18.06 -7.98 6.38
CA LEU A 346 -17.90 -7.09 7.53
C LEU A 346 -19.00 -6.02 7.62
N THR A 347 -19.83 -5.86 6.59
CA THR A 347 -21.00 -4.96 6.63
C THR A 347 -22.20 -5.58 7.35
N LYS A 348 -22.08 -6.84 7.80
CA LYS A 348 -23.16 -7.61 8.45
C LYS A 348 -22.88 -7.89 9.92
N GLY A 349 -23.92 -8.38 10.58
CA GLY A 349 -23.85 -8.82 11.97
C GLY A 349 -23.90 -7.68 12.98
N ILE A 350 -23.79 -8.03 14.26
CA ILE A 350 -23.90 -7.07 15.37
C ILE A 350 -22.70 -6.11 15.42
N ALA A 351 -21.51 -6.60 15.03
CA ALA A 351 -20.27 -5.83 15.01
C ALA A 351 -20.29 -4.67 14.00
N ALA A 352 -21.05 -4.80 12.90
CA ALA A 352 -21.22 -3.72 11.92
C ALA A 352 -22.16 -2.60 12.39
N GLY A 353 -22.73 -2.72 13.60
CA GLY A 353 -23.66 -1.75 14.15
C GLY A 353 -24.97 -1.64 13.36
N PRO A 354 -25.78 -0.61 13.65
CA PRO A 354 -27.11 -0.46 13.03
C PRO A 354 -27.08 -0.07 11.55
N PHE A 355 -25.94 0.40 11.04
CA PHE A 355 -25.83 0.95 9.69
C PHE A 355 -24.78 0.24 8.82
N GLY A 356 -24.30 -0.93 9.24
CA GLY A 356 -23.45 -1.80 8.42
C GLY A 356 -22.01 -1.32 8.24
N TYR A 357 -21.45 -0.65 9.24
CA TYR A 357 -20.09 -0.12 9.20
C TYR A 357 -19.04 -1.26 9.20
N PRO A 358 -18.19 -1.39 8.15
CA PRO A 358 -17.32 -2.54 8.01
C PRO A 358 -16.06 -2.48 8.86
N ASP A 359 -15.61 -1.29 9.25
CA ASP A 359 -14.31 -1.17 9.92
C ASP A 359 -14.32 -1.79 11.31
N ARG A 360 -13.17 -2.38 11.66
CA ARG A 360 -12.87 -2.95 12.98
C ARG A 360 -11.63 -2.26 13.51
N PHE A 361 -11.78 -1.57 14.63
CA PHE A 361 -10.69 -0.80 15.21
C PHE A 361 -9.69 -1.74 15.86
N TYR A 362 -8.43 -1.58 15.45
CA TYR A 362 -7.33 -2.39 15.92
C TYR A 362 -7.14 -2.24 17.43
N GLY A 363 -6.99 -3.38 18.11
CA GLY A 363 -6.93 -3.40 19.56
C GLY A 363 -5.97 -4.44 20.12
N PRO A 364 -5.98 -4.65 21.44
CA PRO A 364 -5.07 -5.58 22.12
C PRO A 364 -5.29 -7.06 21.75
N TYR A 365 -6.39 -7.36 21.05
CA TYR A 365 -6.73 -8.70 20.57
C TYR A 365 -6.26 -8.96 19.13
N ASP A 366 -5.86 -7.92 18.40
CA ASP A 366 -5.36 -8.03 17.03
C ASP A 366 -3.83 -8.10 17.00
N GLY A 367 -3.28 -8.33 15.79
CA GLY A 367 -1.87 -8.58 15.49
C GLY A 367 -0.83 -7.94 16.42
N GLN A 368 -0.59 -6.63 16.43
CA GLN A 368 0.60 -5.94 16.96
C GLN A 368 1.86 -6.20 16.13
N GLY A 369 1.96 -5.45 15.03
CA GLY A 369 3.15 -5.37 14.18
C GLY A 369 3.12 -6.30 12.97
N ASP A 370 4.18 -6.19 12.17
CA ASP A 370 4.23 -6.78 10.82
C ASP A 370 5.00 -8.09 10.79
N VAL A 371 5.33 -8.60 11.97
CA VAL A 371 5.96 -9.90 12.22
C VAL A 371 5.54 -10.36 13.61
N GLY A 372 4.70 -11.39 13.64
CA GLY A 372 4.20 -12.00 14.86
C GLY A 372 4.70 -13.44 15.01
N ASP A 373 4.53 -14.00 16.20
CA ASP A 373 4.70 -15.43 16.41
C ASP A 373 3.51 -16.15 15.73
N PRO A 374 3.73 -16.96 14.68
CA PRO A 374 2.67 -17.67 13.97
C PRO A 374 1.93 -18.69 14.84
N SER A 375 2.51 -19.08 15.99
CA SER A 375 1.88 -19.98 16.96
C SER A 375 0.98 -19.24 17.96
N ARG A 376 1.02 -17.90 17.98
CA ARG A 376 0.20 -17.08 18.88
C ARG A 376 -1.27 -17.22 18.49
N GLN A 377 -2.10 -17.58 19.47
CA GLN A 377 -3.55 -17.54 19.31
C GLN A 377 -4.07 -16.18 19.74
N LEU A 378 -4.71 -15.48 18.80
CA LEU A 378 -5.33 -14.18 19.01
C LEU A 378 -6.84 -14.34 19.13
N GLU A 379 -7.30 -14.71 20.33
CA GLU A 379 -8.73 -14.85 20.62
C GLU A 379 -9.43 -13.50 20.46
N GLY A 380 -10.40 -13.44 19.54
CA GLY A 380 -11.18 -12.24 19.27
C GLY A 380 -10.61 -11.30 18.21
N ALA A 381 -9.51 -11.67 17.54
CA ALA A 381 -8.99 -10.91 16.39
C ALA A 381 -10.03 -10.82 15.27
N TRP A 382 -10.06 -9.68 14.59
CA TRP A 382 -10.96 -9.46 13.45
C TRP A 382 -10.38 -10.00 12.15
N GLU A 383 -11.26 -10.37 11.21
CA GLU A 383 -10.87 -10.55 9.82
C GLU A 383 -10.31 -9.22 9.28
N ARG A 384 -9.17 -9.28 8.58
CA ARG A 384 -8.55 -8.10 7.96
C ARG A 384 -9.05 -7.95 6.52
N PRO A 385 -9.87 -6.95 6.18
CA PRO A 385 -10.32 -6.69 4.81
C PRO A 385 -9.22 -6.06 3.94
N VAL A 386 -9.51 -5.90 2.64
CA VAL A 386 -8.62 -5.18 1.71
C VAL A 386 -8.67 -3.68 1.99
N SER A 387 -9.88 -3.11 2.08
CA SER A 387 -10.07 -1.73 2.53
C SER A 387 -10.09 -1.66 4.06
N VAL A 388 -9.13 -0.98 4.66
CA VAL A 388 -9.02 -0.83 6.13
C VAL A 388 -9.02 0.62 6.57
N THR A 389 -9.52 0.89 7.77
CA THR A 389 -9.62 2.25 8.35
C THR A 389 -8.29 2.99 8.54
N TYR A 390 -7.17 2.28 8.54
CA TYR A 390 -5.81 2.83 8.71
C TYR A 390 -5.01 2.80 7.41
N CYS A 391 -5.70 2.66 6.27
CA CYS A 391 -5.11 2.84 4.95
C CYS A 391 -4.78 4.32 4.74
N GLY A 392 -3.50 4.63 4.59
CA GLY A 392 -3.02 5.99 4.41
C GLY A 392 -3.32 6.51 3.00
N TYR A 393 -2.97 5.70 2.01
CA TYR A 393 -3.33 5.93 0.62
C TYR A 393 -3.32 4.62 -0.17
N THR A 394 -3.99 4.64 -1.31
CA THR A 394 -3.97 3.57 -2.30
C THR A 394 -3.60 4.13 -3.65
N PHE A 395 -2.97 3.34 -4.50
CA PHE A 395 -2.81 3.70 -5.88
C PHE A 395 -3.03 2.53 -6.83
N VAL A 396 -3.42 2.89 -8.05
CA VAL A 396 -3.45 2.02 -9.23
C VAL A 396 -2.58 2.67 -10.29
N CYS A 397 -1.38 2.15 -10.47
CA CYS A 397 -0.43 2.57 -11.49
C CYS A 397 -0.71 1.83 -12.80
N GLN A 398 -0.75 2.55 -13.92
CA GLN A 398 -1.03 2.02 -15.25
C GLN A 398 0.09 2.42 -16.22
N GLY A 399 0.73 1.43 -16.84
CA GLY A 399 1.71 1.58 -17.91
C GLY A 399 1.11 1.20 -19.27
N ARG A 400 1.24 2.07 -20.27
CA ARG A 400 0.57 1.97 -21.58
C ARG A 400 1.59 2.04 -22.71
N GLU A 401 2.02 0.87 -23.17
CA GLU A 401 3.09 0.70 -24.18
C GLU A 401 2.82 1.48 -25.48
N TRP A 402 1.55 1.65 -25.86
CA TRP A 402 1.16 2.33 -27.10
C TRP A 402 1.26 3.86 -27.04
N LEU A 403 1.67 4.42 -25.89
CA LEU A 403 1.86 5.86 -25.68
C LEU A 403 3.30 6.16 -25.26
N PRO A 404 3.84 7.34 -25.61
CA PRO A 404 5.14 7.78 -25.10
C PRO A 404 5.18 7.83 -23.58
N ASP A 405 6.30 7.48 -22.94
CA ASP A 405 6.39 7.33 -21.48
C ASP A 405 5.79 8.48 -20.65
N PRO A 406 6.03 9.77 -20.98
CA PRO A 406 5.47 10.89 -20.23
C PRO A 406 3.93 10.93 -20.20
N ILE A 407 3.28 10.27 -21.17
CA ILE A 407 1.83 10.20 -21.35
C ILE A 407 1.32 8.82 -20.94
N GLY A 408 2.05 7.75 -21.26
CA GLY A 408 1.61 6.37 -21.06
C GLY A 408 1.44 6.00 -19.59
N GLY A 409 2.30 6.50 -18.71
CA GLY A 409 2.22 6.23 -17.27
C GLY A 409 1.16 7.09 -16.58
N ILE A 410 0.24 6.46 -15.85
CA ILE A 410 -0.73 7.14 -14.97
C ILE A 410 -0.73 6.48 -13.59
N MET A 411 -0.53 7.27 -12.54
CA MET A 411 -0.85 6.90 -11.16
C MET A 411 -2.25 7.41 -10.82
N TRP A 412 -3.18 6.49 -10.59
CA TRP A 412 -4.49 6.80 -10.00
C TRP A 412 -4.37 6.74 -8.48
N LEU A 413 -4.39 7.89 -7.81
CA LEU A 413 -4.19 8.00 -6.37
C LEU A 413 -5.52 8.15 -5.64
N GLY A 414 -5.76 7.30 -4.65
CA GLY A 414 -6.79 7.48 -3.62
C GLY A 414 -6.12 7.79 -2.28
N LEU A 415 -6.57 8.83 -1.58
CA LEU A 415 -6.07 9.21 -0.26
C LEU A 415 -7.05 8.75 0.83
N ASP A 416 -6.54 8.29 1.96
CA ASP A 416 -7.31 7.55 2.98
C ASP A 416 -7.88 6.23 2.42
N LYS A 417 -8.83 5.60 3.11
CA LYS A 417 -9.28 4.25 2.76
C LYS A 417 -9.96 4.16 1.39
N PRO A 418 -9.66 3.12 0.60
CA PRO A 418 -10.14 2.95 -0.78
C PRO A 418 -11.67 2.94 -0.90
N ALA A 419 -12.38 2.38 0.09
CA ALA A 419 -13.84 2.33 0.09
C ALA A 419 -14.50 3.72 0.06
N ASP A 420 -13.84 4.75 0.60
CA ASP A 420 -14.42 6.08 0.82
C ASP A 420 -13.69 7.19 0.02
N THR A 421 -12.58 6.86 -0.63
CA THR A 421 -11.77 7.79 -1.43
C THR A 421 -12.24 7.91 -2.89
N CYS A 422 -11.73 8.90 -3.62
CA CYS A 422 -11.90 9.08 -5.06
C CYS A 422 -10.55 9.01 -5.76
N PHE A 423 -10.41 8.15 -6.76
CA PHE A 423 -9.14 8.02 -7.48
C PHE A 423 -8.89 9.22 -8.41
N ILE A 424 -7.73 9.85 -8.27
CA ILE A 424 -7.30 11.03 -9.04
C ILE A 424 -6.12 10.64 -9.95
N PRO A 425 -6.20 10.87 -11.28
CA PRO A 425 -5.11 10.51 -12.20
C PRO A 425 -3.97 11.54 -12.24
N PHE A 426 -2.74 11.06 -12.11
CA PHE A 426 -1.50 11.79 -12.24
C PHE A 426 -0.60 11.15 -13.31
N TYR A 427 -0.25 11.88 -14.37
CA TYR A 427 0.63 11.37 -15.42
C TYR A 427 2.08 11.29 -14.97
N ALA A 428 2.80 10.23 -15.29
CA ALA A 428 4.23 10.06 -14.95
C ALA A 428 5.11 11.21 -15.45
N GLY A 429 4.75 11.82 -16.59
CA GLY A 429 5.50 12.91 -17.21
C GLY A 429 5.15 14.32 -16.75
N VAL A 430 4.48 14.50 -15.61
CA VAL A 430 4.21 15.84 -15.05
C VAL A 430 5.51 16.53 -14.62
N SER A 431 5.51 17.86 -14.60
CA SER A 431 6.64 18.62 -14.07
C SER A 431 6.59 18.83 -12.55
N ASN A 432 5.43 18.57 -11.92
CA ASN A 432 5.22 18.53 -10.47
C ASN A 432 3.83 17.93 -10.13
N LEU A 433 3.61 17.55 -8.88
CA LEU A 433 2.29 17.24 -8.31
C LEU A 433 1.65 18.50 -7.66
N PRO A 434 0.31 18.56 -7.52
CA PRO A 434 -0.34 19.66 -6.82
C PRO A 434 0.04 19.69 -5.34
N ASP A 435 0.21 20.89 -4.77
CA ASP A 435 0.64 21.07 -3.38
C ASP A 435 -0.22 20.29 -2.38
N SER A 436 -1.53 20.18 -2.62
CA SER A 436 -2.47 19.50 -1.71
C SER A 436 -2.19 18.02 -1.48
N VAL A 437 -1.51 17.32 -2.40
CA VAL A 437 -1.11 15.91 -2.21
C VAL A 437 0.31 15.78 -1.65
N GLN A 438 1.10 16.85 -1.72
CA GLN A 438 2.48 16.90 -1.23
C GLN A 438 2.58 17.40 0.22
N VAL A 439 1.44 17.73 0.86
CA VAL A 439 1.37 18.18 2.25
C VAL A 439 0.40 17.31 3.05
N CYS A 440 0.87 16.78 4.17
CA CYS A 440 0.03 16.10 5.15
C CYS A 440 0.82 15.93 6.45
N ASP A 441 0.47 16.71 7.47
CA ASP A 441 0.83 16.42 8.86
C ASP A 441 -0.41 15.82 9.52
N THR A 442 -0.36 14.52 9.78
CA THR A 442 -1.47 13.77 10.38
C THR A 442 -1.69 14.14 11.86
N SER A 443 -0.77 14.87 12.48
CA SER A 443 -0.94 15.42 13.83
C SER A 443 -1.68 16.77 13.84
N ASN A 444 -1.79 17.44 12.68
CA ASN A 444 -2.36 18.77 12.54
C ASN A 444 -3.40 18.82 11.42
N PHE A 445 -4.69 18.90 11.78
CA PHE A 445 -5.77 19.05 10.80
C PHE A 445 -5.56 20.29 9.91
N SER A 446 -5.60 20.09 8.59
CA SER A 446 -5.46 21.17 7.61
C SER A 446 -6.36 20.96 6.41
N ARG A 447 -7.08 22.02 6.00
CA ARG A 447 -7.85 22.02 4.74
C ARG A 447 -6.97 22.12 3.49
N ASP A 448 -5.68 22.43 3.64
CA ASP A 448 -4.73 22.48 2.54
C ASP A 448 -4.33 21.07 2.07
N SER A 449 -4.44 20.07 2.95
CA SER A 449 -4.14 18.67 2.61
C SER A 449 -5.36 18.01 1.98
N ALA A 450 -5.15 17.40 0.81
CA ALA A 450 -6.14 16.54 0.18
C ALA A 450 -6.46 15.33 1.05
N TRP A 451 -5.47 14.78 1.76
CA TRP A 451 -5.66 13.61 2.62
C TRP A 451 -6.71 13.87 3.71
N TRP A 452 -6.63 15.01 4.38
CA TRP A 452 -7.61 15.42 5.40
C TRP A 452 -9.03 15.58 4.84
N ALA A 453 -9.20 15.92 3.57
CA ALA A 453 -10.53 16.02 2.94
C ALA A 453 -11.20 14.64 2.84
N PHE A 454 -10.45 13.64 2.37
CA PHE A 454 -10.93 12.27 2.26
C PHE A 454 -11.10 11.62 3.63
N ASN A 455 -10.10 11.74 4.51
CA ASN A 455 -10.15 11.18 5.86
C ASN A 455 -11.33 11.73 6.68
N PHE A 456 -11.64 13.03 6.57
CA PHE A 456 -12.79 13.62 7.27
C PHE A 456 -14.12 13.02 6.79
N VAL A 457 -14.33 12.92 5.48
CA VAL A 457 -15.57 12.34 4.90
C VAL A 457 -15.73 10.89 5.32
N SER A 458 -14.66 10.11 5.22
CA SER A 458 -14.54 8.71 5.63
C SER A 458 -14.94 8.48 7.09
N ASN A 459 -14.38 9.27 8.01
CA ASN A 459 -14.71 9.20 9.44
C ASN A 459 -16.14 9.66 9.73
N TRP A 460 -16.62 10.72 9.07
CA TRP A 460 -17.98 11.22 9.27
C TRP A 460 -19.04 10.21 8.80
N ALA A 461 -18.76 9.53 7.68
CA ALA A 461 -19.64 8.51 7.12
C ALA A 461 -19.88 7.34 8.08
N ALA A 462 -18.94 7.04 8.98
CA ALA A 462 -19.07 5.97 9.97
C ALA A 462 -20.34 6.09 10.85
N LEU A 463 -20.80 7.31 11.13
CA LEU A 463 -21.98 7.57 11.96
C LEU A 463 -23.27 6.96 11.38
N LYS A 464 -23.36 6.88 10.05
CA LYS A 464 -24.54 6.36 9.33
C LYS A 464 -24.15 5.71 8.01
N TYR A 465 -23.20 4.78 8.09
CA TYR A 465 -22.45 4.22 6.96
C TYR A 465 -23.31 3.87 5.74
N SER A 466 -24.27 2.95 5.85
CA SER A 466 -25.14 2.55 4.72
C SER A 466 -25.87 3.68 3.99
N TYR A 467 -26.04 4.85 4.62
CA TYR A 467 -26.66 6.02 3.99
C TYR A 467 -25.60 6.92 3.34
N MET A 468 -24.57 7.30 4.09
CA MET A 468 -23.55 8.22 3.60
C MET A 468 -22.62 7.57 2.57
N HIS A 469 -22.38 6.26 2.70
CA HIS A 469 -21.56 5.49 1.77
C HIS A 469 -22.19 5.40 0.38
N GLU A 470 -23.54 5.40 0.28
CA GLU A 470 -24.21 5.49 -1.02
C GLU A 470 -23.95 6.85 -1.70
N GLU A 471 -23.98 7.95 -0.93
CA GLU A 471 -23.64 9.28 -1.45
C GLU A 471 -22.16 9.34 -1.87
N ILE A 472 -21.26 8.75 -1.08
CA ILE A 472 -19.84 8.61 -1.43
C ILE A 472 -19.67 7.84 -2.75
N ARG A 473 -20.35 6.71 -2.91
CA ARG A 473 -20.31 5.91 -4.14
C ARG A 473 -20.78 6.70 -5.37
N LEU A 474 -21.82 7.51 -5.23
CA LEU A 474 -22.29 8.38 -6.31
C LEU A 474 -21.26 9.46 -6.66
N MET A 475 -20.58 10.03 -5.66
CA MET A 475 -19.50 11.00 -5.85
C MET A 475 -18.29 10.37 -6.53
N GLN A 476 -17.85 9.19 -6.09
CA GLN A 476 -16.78 8.40 -6.72
C GLN A 476 -17.09 8.18 -8.20
N GLN A 477 -18.25 7.59 -8.51
CA GLN A 477 -18.67 7.32 -9.88
C GLN A 477 -18.67 8.57 -10.76
N LYS A 478 -19.18 9.69 -10.23
CA LYS A 478 -19.23 10.97 -10.95
C LYS A 478 -17.84 11.48 -11.30
N TYR A 479 -16.95 11.61 -10.31
CA TYR A 479 -15.66 12.27 -10.49
C TYR A 479 -14.60 11.38 -11.14
N GLU A 480 -14.63 10.07 -10.90
CA GLU A 480 -13.78 9.09 -11.58
C GLU A 480 -14.15 9.00 -13.07
N ALA A 481 -15.45 8.89 -13.41
CA ALA A 481 -15.89 8.89 -14.80
C ALA A 481 -15.57 10.21 -15.52
N LEU A 482 -15.73 11.34 -14.84
CA LEU A 482 -15.37 12.65 -15.38
C LEU A 482 -13.86 12.73 -15.68
N SER A 483 -13.01 12.28 -14.76
CA SER A 483 -11.56 12.24 -14.96
C SER A 483 -11.19 11.35 -16.15
N LEU A 484 -11.72 10.12 -16.20
CA LEU A 484 -11.53 9.18 -17.31
C LEU A 484 -11.94 9.78 -18.66
N SER A 485 -13.09 10.45 -18.72
CA SER A 485 -13.61 11.04 -19.97
C SER A 485 -12.73 12.14 -20.56
N ARG A 486 -11.91 12.80 -19.71
CA ARG A 486 -11.03 13.90 -20.10
C ARG A 486 -9.68 13.41 -20.66
N LEU A 487 -9.23 12.21 -20.29
CA LEU A 487 -7.90 11.72 -20.64
C LEU A 487 -7.60 11.74 -22.16
N PRO A 488 -8.48 11.26 -23.06
CA PRO A 488 -8.15 11.19 -24.49
C PRO A 488 -7.81 12.54 -25.12
N GLU A 489 -8.51 13.62 -24.73
CA GLU A 489 -8.23 14.97 -25.25
C GLU A 489 -6.91 15.53 -24.71
N ILE A 490 -6.64 15.29 -23.41
CA ILE A 490 -5.40 15.70 -22.75
C ILE A 490 -4.20 14.98 -23.38
N GLU A 491 -4.33 13.68 -23.63
CA GLU A 491 -3.29 12.85 -24.23
C GLU A 491 -3.01 13.25 -25.68
N ALA A 492 -4.04 13.46 -26.49
CA ALA A 492 -3.88 13.91 -27.88
C ALA A 492 -3.17 15.27 -27.95
N SER A 493 -3.53 16.19 -27.05
CA SER A 493 -2.88 17.50 -26.93
C SER A 493 -1.42 17.38 -26.49
N ALA A 494 -1.14 16.59 -25.46
CA ALA A 494 0.21 16.35 -24.96
C ALA A 494 1.09 15.67 -26.02
N ALA A 495 0.57 14.68 -26.74
CA ALA A 495 1.27 13.98 -27.81
C ALA A 495 1.66 14.90 -28.98
N THR A 496 0.90 15.97 -29.22
CA THR A 496 1.24 16.99 -30.23
C THR A 496 2.38 17.91 -29.76
N ILE A 497 2.44 18.21 -28.46
CA ILE A 497 3.43 19.13 -27.87
C ILE A 497 4.78 18.42 -27.63
N LEU A 498 4.72 17.19 -27.11
CA LEU A 498 5.85 16.43 -26.58
C LEU A 498 7.06 16.35 -27.53
N PRO A 499 6.93 16.04 -28.84
CA PRO A 499 8.09 15.86 -29.71
C PRO A 499 8.94 17.12 -29.92
N THR A 500 8.35 18.31 -29.74
CA THR A 500 9.03 19.59 -30.01
C THR A 500 9.31 20.40 -28.75
N LYS A 501 8.49 20.23 -27.70
CA LYS A 501 8.60 21.00 -26.45
C LYS A 501 8.31 20.11 -25.22
N PRO A 502 9.22 19.18 -24.85
CA PRO A 502 8.99 18.25 -23.76
C PRO A 502 8.59 18.91 -22.44
N ARG A 503 9.29 19.99 -22.04
CA ARG A 503 8.95 20.74 -20.82
C ARG A 503 7.54 21.34 -20.88
N ALA A 504 7.12 21.85 -22.03
CA ALA A 504 5.79 22.43 -22.18
C ALA A 504 4.69 21.34 -22.13
N ALA A 505 4.98 20.12 -22.60
CA ALA A 505 4.08 18.97 -22.43
C ALA A 505 3.97 18.57 -20.97
N ALA A 506 5.10 18.48 -20.25
CA ALA A 506 5.11 18.19 -18.80
C ALA A 506 4.31 19.23 -18.00
N ASP A 507 4.49 20.52 -18.28
CA ASP A 507 3.73 21.59 -17.63
C ASP A 507 2.24 21.56 -18.05
N TYR A 508 1.91 21.09 -19.26
CA TYR A 508 0.52 20.92 -19.70
C TYR A 508 -0.19 19.80 -18.95
N LEU A 509 0.46 18.64 -18.82
CA LEU A 509 -0.03 17.51 -18.02
C LEU A 509 -0.18 17.92 -16.55
N ALA A 510 0.82 18.59 -15.98
CA ALA A 510 0.78 19.08 -14.59
C ALA A 510 -0.41 20.02 -14.35
N ARG A 511 -0.67 20.98 -15.27
CA ARG A 511 -1.84 21.87 -15.18
C ARG A 511 -3.18 21.13 -15.27
N PHE A 512 -3.25 20.04 -16.03
CA PHE A 512 -4.45 19.20 -16.02
C PHE A 512 -4.61 18.51 -14.67
N CYS A 513 -3.59 17.80 -14.20
CA CYS A 513 -3.60 17.06 -12.94
C CYS A 513 -3.92 17.97 -11.75
N SER A 514 -3.29 19.15 -11.65
CA SER A 514 -3.56 20.11 -10.58
C SER A 514 -5.00 20.63 -10.60
N ARG A 515 -5.55 20.98 -11.78
CA ARG A 515 -6.95 21.43 -11.87
C ARG A 515 -7.94 20.33 -11.55
N ASN A 516 -7.71 19.12 -12.04
CA ASN A 516 -8.57 17.97 -11.78
C ASN A 516 -8.55 17.60 -10.29
N SER A 517 -7.36 17.54 -9.69
CA SER A 517 -7.20 17.31 -8.26
C SER A 517 -7.88 18.39 -7.42
N GLN A 518 -7.71 19.66 -7.78
CA GLN A 518 -8.35 20.77 -7.07
C GLN A 518 -9.88 20.69 -7.14
N GLU A 519 -10.44 20.38 -8.32
CA GLU A 519 -11.88 20.21 -8.50
C GLU A 519 -12.43 19.09 -7.59
N ILE A 520 -11.74 17.96 -7.52
CA ILE A 520 -12.16 16.81 -6.69
C ILE A 520 -12.02 17.12 -5.20
N VAL A 521 -10.88 17.66 -4.76
CA VAL A 521 -10.64 17.97 -3.35
C VAL A 521 -11.61 19.03 -2.84
N GLN A 522 -11.88 20.07 -3.64
CA GLN A 522 -12.90 21.06 -3.30
C GLN A 522 -14.28 20.41 -3.20
N ALA A 523 -14.64 19.54 -4.15
CA ALA A 523 -15.90 18.82 -4.11
C ALA A 523 -16.02 17.93 -2.86
N TRP A 524 -14.93 17.33 -2.38
CA TRP A 524 -14.92 16.55 -1.13
C TRP A 524 -15.14 17.41 0.11
N TRP A 525 -14.56 18.60 0.17
CA TRP A 525 -14.82 19.54 1.26
C TRP A 525 -16.27 20.02 1.27
N GLU A 526 -16.80 20.44 0.12
CA GLU A 526 -18.21 20.83 -0.03
C GLU A 526 -19.14 19.66 0.31
N PHE A 527 -18.77 18.44 -0.07
CA PHE A 527 -19.50 17.22 0.26
C PHE A 527 -19.48 16.91 1.75
N SER A 528 -18.37 17.14 2.46
CA SER A 528 -18.34 17.00 3.92
C SER A 528 -19.33 17.94 4.61
N GLU A 529 -19.45 19.18 4.12
CA GLU A 529 -20.37 20.17 4.65
C GLU A 529 -21.83 19.76 4.36
N TYR A 530 -22.08 19.19 3.18
CA TYR A 530 -23.36 18.58 2.83
C TYR A 530 -23.73 17.41 3.76
N LEU A 531 -22.80 16.49 4.03
CA LEU A 531 -23.05 15.33 4.90
C LEU A 531 -23.34 15.75 6.34
N ILE A 532 -22.64 16.76 6.87
CA ILE A 532 -22.90 17.32 8.21
C ILE A 532 -24.32 17.87 8.30
N VAL A 533 -24.78 18.61 7.28
CA VAL A 533 -26.12 19.20 7.29
C VAL A 533 -27.21 18.14 7.10
N LYS A 534 -27.01 17.22 6.16
CA LYS A 534 -28.00 16.18 5.84
C LYS A 534 -28.15 15.15 6.95
N TYR A 535 -27.05 14.69 7.53
CA TYR A 535 -27.02 13.62 8.53
C TYR A 535 -26.62 14.15 9.90
N ASN A 536 -27.49 14.96 10.50
CA ASN A 536 -27.24 15.66 11.76
C ASN A 536 -28.01 15.02 12.93
N ASP A 537 -27.35 14.80 14.06
CA ASP A 537 -27.93 14.28 15.31
C ASP A 537 -28.76 12.99 15.13
N GLY A 538 -28.37 12.14 14.18
CA GLY A 538 -29.07 10.89 13.84
C GLY A 538 -30.30 11.06 12.95
N PHE A 539 -30.71 12.30 12.65
CA PHE A 539 -31.78 12.61 11.70
C PHE A 539 -31.28 12.68 10.26
N ILE A 540 -32.22 12.66 9.32
CA ILE A 540 -31.98 12.98 7.90
C ILE A 540 -32.72 14.26 7.54
N SER A 541 -32.02 15.23 6.96
CA SER A 541 -32.59 16.50 6.52
C SER A 541 -32.46 16.64 5.00
N ASP A 542 -33.59 16.74 4.32
CA ASP A 542 -33.66 17.09 2.91
C ASP A 542 -34.19 18.53 2.74
N LYS A 543 -34.04 19.09 1.54
CA LYS A 543 -34.52 20.44 1.24
C LYS A 543 -36.04 20.53 1.47
N GLY A 544 -36.43 21.30 2.47
CA GLY A 544 -37.84 21.48 2.85
C GLY A 544 -38.42 20.37 3.74
N ASN A 545 -37.63 19.36 4.10
CA ASN A 545 -38.03 18.28 5.00
C ASN A 545 -36.90 17.99 6.00
N LEU A 546 -36.89 18.75 7.10
CA LEU A 546 -35.82 18.73 8.10
C LEU A 546 -36.09 17.69 9.18
N ALA A 547 -35.01 17.18 9.76
CA ALA A 547 -35.02 16.36 10.97
C ALA A 547 -35.93 15.11 10.90
N GLN A 548 -35.90 14.38 9.79
CA GLN A 548 -36.65 13.14 9.63
C GLN A 548 -36.06 12.05 10.53
N PRO A 549 -36.84 11.46 11.46
CA PRO A 549 -36.35 10.42 12.35
C PRO A 549 -36.24 9.09 11.60
N THR A 550 -35.04 8.52 11.54
CA THR A 550 -34.86 7.16 11.00
C THR A 550 -34.89 6.09 12.09
N GLY A 551 -34.39 6.41 13.29
CA GLY A 551 -34.16 5.44 14.36
C GLY A 551 -33.16 4.35 13.98
N TYR A 552 -33.11 3.31 14.81
CA TYR A 552 -32.35 2.07 14.54
C TYR A 552 -33.22 1.06 13.79
N PRO A 553 -32.66 0.29 12.84
CA PRO A 553 -33.40 -0.79 12.20
C PRO A 553 -33.89 -1.83 13.22
N LYS A 554 -35.10 -2.35 13.02
CA LYS A 554 -35.71 -3.34 13.92
C LYS A 554 -34.84 -4.58 14.11
N GLU A 555 -34.22 -5.08 13.04
CA GLU A 555 -33.34 -6.24 13.11
C GLU A 555 -32.12 -6.01 14.01
N TRP A 556 -31.57 -4.79 14.03
CA TRP A 556 -30.48 -4.45 14.95
C TRP A 556 -31.01 -4.27 16.37
N LEU A 557 -32.13 -3.58 16.54
CA LEU A 557 -32.79 -3.39 17.84
C LEU A 557 -33.08 -4.74 18.53
N ASP A 558 -33.50 -5.75 17.77
CA ASP A 558 -33.78 -7.11 18.26
C ASP A 558 -32.54 -7.82 18.83
N LYS A 559 -31.34 -7.44 18.39
CA LYS A 559 -30.06 -7.96 18.88
C LYS A 559 -29.55 -7.20 20.11
N THR A 560 -30.18 -6.08 20.46
CA THR A 560 -29.81 -5.29 21.64
C THR A 560 -30.50 -5.81 22.91
N ASN A 561 -29.97 -5.38 24.05
CA ASN A 561 -30.62 -5.49 25.36
C ASN A 561 -31.90 -4.64 25.50
N TRP A 562 -32.33 -3.95 24.44
CA TRP A 562 -33.52 -3.09 24.39
C TRP A 562 -34.55 -3.55 23.35
N SER A 563 -34.49 -4.81 22.89
CA SER A 563 -35.40 -5.38 21.89
C SER A 563 -36.89 -5.21 22.22
N GLU A 564 -37.24 -5.29 23.50
CA GLU A 564 -38.60 -5.03 24.01
C GLU A 564 -38.84 -3.58 24.45
N GLY A 565 -37.77 -2.85 24.78
CA GLY A 565 -37.85 -1.54 25.42
C GLY A 565 -38.57 -1.55 26.78
N PRO A 566 -38.73 -0.38 27.42
CA PRO A 566 -39.49 -0.24 28.66
C PRO A 566 -41.00 -0.31 28.37
N THR A 567 -41.56 -1.53 28.42
CA THR A 567 -43.00 -1.80 28.17
C THR A 567 -43.85 -1.81 29.43
N SER A 568 -43.24 -1.74 30.62
CA SER A 568 -43.90 -1.66 31.91
C SER A 568 -43.08 -0.82 32.89
N TYR A 569 -43.75 -0.19 33.87
CA TYR A 569 -43.10 0.45 35.02
C TYR A 569 -42.62 -0.58 36.06
N GLU A 570 -43.09 -1.81 35.97
CA GLU A 570 -42.65 -2.90 36.83
C GLU A 570 -41.27 -3.38 36.40
N LYS A 571 -40.43 -3.69 37.39
CA LYS A 571 -39.11 -4.29 37.16
C LYS A 571 -39.33 -5.70 36.60
N LYS A 572 -39.02 -5.89 35.31
CA LYS A 572 -38.96 -7.21 34.66
C LYS A 572 -37.72 -7.99 35.09
#